data_AF-A0AAD1TD81-F1
#
_entry.id   AF-A0AAD1TD81-F1
#
_cell.length_a   1.000
_cell.length_b   1.000
_cell.length_c   1.000
_cell.angle_alpha   90.00
_cell.angle_beta   90.00
_cell.angle_gamma   90.00
#
_symmetry.space_group_name_H-M   'P 1'
#
loop_
_entity.id
_entity.type
_entity.pdbx_description
1 polymer ?
#
loop_
_entity_poly.entity_id
_entity_poly.type
_entity_poly.pdbx_seq_one_letter_code
_entity_poly.pdbx_strand_id
1 'polypeptide(L)'
;MRRIDSTKVRQVKSEQLLRIEDHDFAMRPGFGGSAIPVGIDVQIESIDSISEVDMDFTMTLYLRHYWKDERLSFQSNNNRSMTFDGRLIKKIWVPDVFFVHSKRSFIHDTTMENIMLRVYPDGNVLFSLR
;
A
#
# COMPACT_ATOMS: atom_id res chain seq x y z
N MET A 1 -25.69 21.94 29.45
CA MET A 1 -25.02 21.79 28.13
C MET A 1 -23.71 21.05 28.32
N ARG A 2 -23.62 19.76 27.96
CA ARG A 2 -22.36 19.01 28.00
C ARG A 2 -21.55 19.36 26.76
N ARG A 3 -20.37 19.96 26.94
CA ARG A 3 -19.40 20.17 25.85
C ARG A 3 -18.94 18.80 25.34
N ILE A 4 -19.17 18.54 24.06
CA ILE A 4 -18.63 17.37 23.38
C ILE A 4 -17.17 17.71 23.02
N ASP A 5 -16.26 17.02 23.66
CA ASP A 5 -14.81 17.16 23.46
C ASP A 5 -14.42 16.64 22.06
N SER A 6 -14.05 17.56 21.18
CA SER A 6 -13.66 17.30 19.78
C SER A 6 -12.31 16.59 19.63
N THR A 7 -11.59 16.35 20.72
CA THR A 7 -10.22 15.82 20.70
C THR A 7 -10.14 14.29 20.68
N LYS A 8 -11.28 13.59 20.78
CA LYS A 8 -11.33 12.14 20.58
C LYS A 8 -11.59 11.81 19.11
N VAL A 9 -10.55 11.92 18.28
CA VAL A 9 -10.53 11.21 16.99
C VAL A 9 -10.63 9.73 17.33
N ARG A 10 -11.79 9.14 17.09
CA ARG A 10 -12.03 7.71 17.27
C ARG A 10 -11.07 6.99 16.32
N GLN A 11 -9.93 6.55 16.83
CA GLN A 11 -9.05 5.65 16.08
C GLN A 11 -9.86 4.40 15.80
N VAL A 12 -10.40 4.33 14.59
CA VAL A 12 -10.99 3.09 14.06
C VAL A 12 -9.85 2.10 14.06
N LYS A 13 -9.95 1.07 14.91
CA LYS A 13 -8.94 0.02 14.97
C LYS A 13 -8.86 -0.62 13.59
N SER A 14 -7.68 -1.03 13.15
CA SER A 14 -7.47 -1.72 11.86
C SER A 14 -8.40 -2.93 11.66
N GLU A 15 -8.82 -3.57 12.75
CA GLU A 15 -9.82 -4.64 12.78
C GLU A 15 -11.23 -4.20 12.37
N GLN A 16 -11.59 -2.93 12.56
CA GLN A 16 -12.91 -2.40 12.18
C GLN A 16 -13.02 -2.06 10.69
N LEU A 17 -11.89 -1.90 9.99
CA LEU A 17 -11.88 -1.63 8.55
C LEU A 17 -11.97 -2.91 7.73
N LEU A 18 -11.24 -3.95 8.14
CA LEU A 18 -11.37 -5.26 7.52
C LEU A 18 -12.63 -5.94 8.06
N ARG A 19 -13.74 -5.81 7.34
CA ARG A 19 -14.94 -6.60 7.59
C ARG A 19 -14.74 -8.02 7.07
N ILE A 20 -13.88 -8.77 7.75
CA ILE A 20 -13.42 -10.11 7.32
C ILE A 20 -14.60 -11.11 7.25
N GLU A 21 -15.67 -10.86 8.01
CA GLU A 21 -16.91 -11.65 7.93
C GLU A 21 -17.60 -11.56 6.56
N ASP A 22 -17.44 -10.43 5.87
CA ASP A 22 -18.16 -10.14 4.62
C ASP A 22 -17.31 -10.39 3.37
N HIS A 23 -15.98 -10.29 3.48
CA HIS A 23 -15.09 -10.28 2.32
C HIS A 23 -13.77 -11.02 2.56
N ASP A 24 -13.36 -11.80 1.55
CA ASP A 24 -11.98 -12.26 1.44
C ASP A 24 -11.12 -11.14 0.83
N PHE A 25 -10.41 -10.43 1.70
CA PHE A 25 -9.52 -9.35 1.30
C PHE A 25 -8.26 -9.83 0.58
N ALA A 26 -7.86 -11.11 0.68
CA ALA A 26 -6.71 -11.64 -0.04
C ALA A 26 -7.00 -11.81 -1.55
N MET A 27 -8.28 -11.90 -1.93
CA MET A 27 -8.68 -11.92 -3.32
C MET A 27 -8.65 -10.53 -3.94
N ARG A 28 -8.28 -10.51 -5.23
CA ARG A 28 -8.34 -9.33 -6.10
C ARG A 28 -9.71 -8.65 -5.99
N PRO A 29 -9.77 -7.31 -5.82
CA PRO A 29 -11.03 -6.57 -5.86
C PRO A 29 -11.82 -6.84 -7.14
N GLY A 30 -13.13 -7.09 -7.03
CA GLY A 30 -13.95 -7.43 -8.20
C GLY A 30 -13.49 -8.71 -8.91
N PHE A 31 -13.07 -9.73 -8.15
CA PHE A 31 -12.73 -11.05 -8.69
C PHE A 31 -13.85 -11.57 -9.61
N GLY A 32 -13.48 -12.07 -10.79
CA GLY A 32 -14.43 -12.47 -11.85
C GLY A 32 -15.02 -11.31 -12.67
N GLY A 33 -14.74 -10.06 -12.32
CA GLY A 33 -15.16 -8.86 -13.05
C GLY A 33 -14.07 -8.26 -13.95
N SER A 34 -14.32 -7.02 -14.38
CA SER A 34 -13.40 -6.23 -15.22
C SER A 34 -12.03 -6.04 -14.59
N ALA A 35 -10.98 -5.87 -15.41
CA ALA A 35 -9.63 -5.56 -14.95
C ALA A 35 -9.59 -4.36 -13.98
N ILE A 36 -8.68 -4.39 -13.00
CA ILE A 36 -8.43 -3.23 -12.12
C ILE A 36 -7.28 -2.43 -12.73
N PRO A 37 -7.44 -1.13 -12.98
CA PRO A 37 -6.31 -0.27 -13.32
C PRO A 37 -5.39 -0.13 -12.10
N VAL A 38 -4.12 -0.46 -12.27
CA VAL A 38 -3.06 -0.26 -11.27
C VAL A 38 -2.12 0.83 -11.78
N GLY A 39 -2.07 1.95 -11.08
CA GLY A 39 -1.10 3.02 -11.33
C GLY A 39 0.23 2.70 -10.65
N ILE A 40 1.33 2.94 -11.35
CA ILE A 40 2.68 2.73 -10.84
C ILE A 40 3.43 4.05 -10.93
N ASP A 41 4.15 4.38 -9.87
CA ASP A 41 5.05 5.52 -9.78
C ASP A 41 6.38 5.05 -9.19
N VAL A 42 7.47 5.45 -9.84
CA VAL A 42 8.84 5.06 -9.49
C VAL A 42 9.64 6.33 -9.26
N GLN A 43 10.24 6.42 -8.08
CA GLN A 43 11.19 7.48 -7.75
C GLN A 43 12.55 6.86 -7.49
N ILE A 44 13.52 7.15 -8.36
CA ILE A 44 14.90 6.69 -8.21
C ILE A 44 15.57 7.52 -7.13
N GLU A 45 16.13 6.86 -6.12
CA GLU A 45 16.92 7.48 -5.07
C GLU A 45 18.40 7.51 -5.44
N SER A 46 18.94 6.38 -5.90
CA SER A 46 20.34 6.26 -6.30
C SER A 46 20.52 5.23 -7.42
N ILE A 47 21.59 5.41 -8.19
CA ILE A 47 22.15 4.42 -9.10
C ILE A 47 23.61 4.31 -8.71
N ASP A 48 24.02 3.14 -8.23
CA ASP A 48 25.30 2.96 -7.55
C ASP A 48 26.24 2.05 -8.35
N SER A 49 26.19 0.74 -8.11
CA SER A 49 27.20 -0.21 -8.60
C SER A 49 27.03 -0.57 -10.07
N ILE A 50 27.44 0.29 -10.99
CA ILE A 50 27.46 0.01 -12.44
C ILE A 50 28.66 -0.90 -12.78
N SER A 51 28.39 -2.13 -13.23
CA SER A 51 29.38 -3.08 -13.75
C SER A 51 29.31 -3.16 -15.26
N GLU A 52 30.37 -2.73 -15.95
CA GLU A 52 30.50 -2.90 -17.41
C GLU A 52 30.77 -4.37 -17.78
N VAL A 53 31.52 -5.09 -16.95
CA VAL A 53 31.89 -6.50 -17.18
C VAL A 53 30.66 -7.41 -17.08
N ASP A 54 29.83 -7.20 -16.07
CA ASP A 54 28.62 -8.01 -15.84
C ASP A 54 27.37 -7.42 -16.53
N MET A 55 27.51 -6.25 -17.14
CA MET A 55 26.45 -5.45 -17.75
C MET A 55 25.24 -5.29 -16.82
N ASP A 56 25.47 -4.86 -15.58
CA ASP A 56 24.42 -4.58 -14.62
C ASP A 56 24.66 -3.32 -13.80
N PHE A 57 23.63 -2.93 -13.05
CA PHE A 57 23.71 -1.85 -12.10
C PHE A 57 22.82 -2.14 -10.90
N THR A 58 23.19 -1.57 -9.76
CA THR A 58 22.33 -1.52 -8.57
C THR A 58 21.63 -0.16 -8.53
N MET A 59 20.32 -0.15 -8.25
CA MET A 59 19.58 1.07 -7.98
C MET A 59 18.75 0.95 -6.71
N THR A 60 18.62 2.06 -5.99
CA THR A 60 17.67 2.22 -4.89
C THR A 60 16.51 3.06 -5.40
N LEU A 61 15.27 2.63 -5.16
CA LEU A 61 14.08 3.34 -5.61
C LEU A 61 12.95 3.26 -4.58
N TYR A 62 12.03 4.20 -4.66
CA TYR A 62 10.70 4.07 -4.07
C TYR A 62 9.73 3.61 -5.17
N LEU A 63 9.00 2.55 -4.89
CA LEU A 63 7.95 2.03 -5.77
C LEU A 63 6.60 2.25 -5.11
N ARG A 64 5.72 2.98 -5.80
CA ARG A 64 4.39 3.35 -5.35
C ARG A 64 3.33 2.73 -6.26
N HIS A 65 2.39 2.00 -5.67
CA HIS A 65 1.24 1.41 -6.33
C HIS A 65 -0.04 2.16 -5.94
N TYR A 66 -0.88 2.39 -6.93
CA TYR A 66 -2.19 3.00 -6.78
C TYR A 66 -3.25 2.07 -7.35
N TRP A 67 -4.22 1.66 -6.54
CA TRP A 67 -5.39 0.93 -7.01
C TRP A 67 -6.63 1.32 -6.22
N LYS A 68 -7.79 0.91 -6.70
CA LYS A 68 -9.06 1.12 -6.00
C LYS A 68 -9.60 -0.20 -5.47
N ASP A 69 -9.93 -0.23 -4.18
CA ASP A 69 -10.65 -1.31 -3.52
C ASP A 69 -11.81 -0.74 -2.69
N GLU A 70 -13.02 -0.82 -3.25
CA GLU A 70 -14.25 -0.32 -2.61
C GLU A 70 -14.54 -0.98 -1.27
N ARG A 71 -14.04 -2.20 -1.03
CA ARG A 71 -14.23 -2.94 0.23
C ARG A 71 -13.47 -2.31 1.39
N LEU A 72 -12.45 -1.51 1.10
CA LEU A 72 -11.65 -0.77 2.08
C LEU A 72 -12.18 0.66 2.31
N SER A 73 -13.27 1.06 1.63
CA SER A 73 -13.91 2.35 1.84
C SER A 73 -14.45 2.51 3.26
N PHE A 74 -14.42 3.73 3.78
CA PHE A 74 -14.88 4.04 5.13
C PHE A 74 -15.46 5.46 5.21
N GLN A 75 -16.40 5.65 6.12
CA GLN A 75 -16.97 6.97 6.35
C GLN A 75 -15.93 7.89 7.01
N SER A 76 -15.66 9.02 6.36
CA SER A 76 -14.75 10.05 6.86
C SER A 76 -15.42 11.42 6.77
N ASN A 77 -15.59 12.08 7.90
CA ASN A 77 -16.24 13.40 7.94
C ASN A 77 -15.37 14.52 7.33
N ASN A 78 -14.07 14.28 7.17
CA ASN A 78 -13.09 15.31 6.77
C ASN A 78 -12.19 14.84 5.61
N ASN A 79 -12.61 13.83 4.84
CA ASN A 79 -11.81 13.22 3.75
C ASN A 79 -10.37 12.82 4.15
N ARG A 80 -10.17 12.50 5.44
CA ARG A 80 -8.85 12.11 5.94
C ARG A 80 -8.56 10.65 5.60
N SER A 81 -7.42 10.42 4.96
CA SER A 81 -6.87 9.08 4.72
C SER A 81 -6.38 8.44 6.00
N MET A 82 -6.38 7.12 6.06
CA MET A 82 -5.80 6.35 7.15
C MET A 82 -4.52 5.68 6.67
N THR A 83 -3.46 5.75 7.47
CA THR A 83 -2.19 5.04 7.21
C THR A 83 -2.12 3.84 8.13
N PHE A 84 -1.72 2.69 7.58
CA PHE A 84 -1.66 1.41 8.26
C PHE A 84 -0.24 0.88 8.31
N ASP A 85 0.01 0.10 9.36
CA ASP A 85 1.24 -0.67 9.55
C ASP A 85 1.30 -1.89 8.61
N GLY A 86 2.51 -2.39 8.37
CA GLY A 86 2.81 -3.54 7.48
C GLY A 86 2.04 -4.82 7.82
N ARG A 87 1.56 -4.97 9.07
CA ARG A 87 0.71 -6.11 9.47
C ARG A 87 -0.60 -6.19 8.70
N LEU A 88 -1.16 -5.06 8.25
CA LEU A 88 -2.41 -5.06 7.49
C LEU A 88 -2.20 -5.52 6.05
N ILE A 89 -1.04 -5.24 5.49
CA ILE A 89 -0.67 -5.56 4.10
C ILE A 89 -0.74 -7.07 3.87
N LYS A 90 -0.35 -7.87 4.86
CA LYS A 90 -0.42 -9.34 4.82
C LYS A 90 -1.85 -9.90 4.79
N LYS A 91 -2.87 -9.06 5.00
CA LYS A 91 -4.29 -9.47 5.07
C LYS A 91 -5.10 -9.00 3.87
N ILE A 92 -4.52 -8.20 2.99
CA ILE A 92 -5.22 -7.64 1.84
C ILE A 92 -4.52 -8.03 0.54
N TRP A 93 -5.27 -7.95 -0.55
CA TRP A 93 -4.75 -8.11 -1.88
C TRP A 93 -3.85 -6.91 -2.21
N VAL A 94 -2.65 -7.23 -2.71
CA VAL A 94 -1.68 -6.27 -3.23
C VAL A 94 -1.31 -6.75 -4.63
N PRO A 95 -1.22 -5.85 -5.63
CA PRO A 95 -0.78 -6.24 -6.96
C PRO A 95 0.63 -6.82 -6.94
N ASP A 96 0.82 -7.95 -7.60
CA ASP A 96 2.10 -8.65 -7.71
C ASP A 96 2.95 -8.00 -8.82
N VAL A 97 3.75 -7.00 -8.44
CA VAL A 97 4.62 -6.25 -9.34
C VAL A 97 6.04 -6.77 -9.25
N PHE A 98 6.62 -7.13 -10.39
CA PHE A 98 7.99 -7.65 -10.47
C PHE A 98 8.77 -7.00 -11.61
N PHE A 99 10.10 -6.94 -11.45
CA PHE A 99 11.02 -6.44 -12.47
C PHE A 99 11.57 -7.61 -13.28
N VAL A 100 11.15 -7.70 -14.55
CA VAL A 100 11.51 -8.81 -15.48
C VAL A 100 13.03 -9.02 -15.60
N HIS A 101 13.82 -7.95 -15.54
CA HIS A 101 15.28 -7.99 -15.69
C HIS A 101 16.04 -7.80 -14.36
N SER A 102 15.37 -8.00 -13.23
CA SER A 102 16.06 -8.02 -11.93
C SER A 102 16.93 -9.26 -11.83
N LYS A 103 18.25 -9.08 -11.66
CA LYS A 103 19.13 -10.17 -11.25
C LYS A 103 18.89 -10.55 -9.79
N ARG A 104 18.74 -9.54 -8.92
CA ARG A 104 18.44 -9.64 -7.48
C ARG A 104 17.72 -8.37 -7.04
N SER A 105 16.72 -8.51 -6.17
CA SER A 105 15.99 -7.39 -5.57
C SER A 105 15.64 -7.73 -4.12
N PHE A 106 15.71 -6.73 -3.25
CA PHE A 106 15.33 -6.83 -1.85
C PHE A 106 14.61 -5.55 -1.43
N ILE A 107 13.70 -5.67 -0.46
CA ILE A 107 13.04 -4.53 0.18
C ILE A 107 13.95 -4.08 1.33
N HIS A 108 14.15 -2.78 1.49
CA HIS A 108 14.93 -2.24 2.59
C HIS A 108 14.19 -2.47 3.92
N ASP A 109 14.83 -3.17 4.86
CA ASP A 109 14.25 -3.63 6.13
C ASP A 109 14.93 -3.04 7.38
N THR A 110 15.84 -2.06 7.21
CA THR A 110 16.65 -1.55 8.33
C THR A 110 15.78 -0.88 9.40
N THR A 111 15.76 -1.51 10.58
CA THR A 111 14.89 -1.33 11.77
C THR A 111 13.43 -1.83 11.62
N MET A 112 12.73 -1.55 10.51
CA MET A 112 11.45 -2.16 10.12
C MET A 112 11.33 -2.21 8.58
N GLU A 113 10.43 -3.03 8.04
CA GLU A 113 10.09 -3.02 6.60
C GLU A 113 9.63 -1.61 6.18
N ASN A 114 10.30 -0.99 5.21
CA ASN A 114 9.98 0.35 4.72
C ASN A 114 8.76 0.32 3.79
N ILE A 115 7.61 -0.06 4.36
CA ILE A 115 6.36 -0.21 3.63
C ILE A 115 5.30 0.67 4.27
N MET A 116 4.62 1.48 3.45
CA MET A 116 3.50 2.32 3.86
C MET A 116 2.26 1.93 3.08
N LEU A 117 1.17 1.63 3.79
CA LEU A 117 -0.15 1.47 3.20
C LEU A 117 -1.04 2.64 3.65
N ARG A 118 -1.61 3.37 2.70
CA ARG A 118 -2.56 4.46 2.94
C ARG A 118 -3.85 4.19 2.18
N VAL A 119 -4.98 4.24 2.89
CA VAL A 119 -6.32 4.08 2.31
C VAL A 119 -7.08 5.40 2.43
N TYR A 120 -7.68 5.83 1.34
CA TYR A 120 -8.54 6.99 1.25
C TYR A 120 -10.00 6.58 1.47
N PRO A 121 -10.88 7.50 1.92
CA PRO A 121 -12.27 7.18 2.26
C PRO A 121 -13.08 6.58 1.10
N ASP A 122 -12.71 6.89 -0.13
CA ASP A 122 -13.32 6.41 -1.38
C ASP A 122 -12.77 5.05 -1.86
N GLY A 123 -11.96 4.38 -1.04
CA GLY A 123 -11.36 3.08 -1.37
C GLY A 123 -10.13 3.18 -2.26
N ASN A 124 -9.63 4.38 -2.58
CA ASN A 124 -8.32 4.50 -3.22
C ASN A 124 -7.22 4.07 -2.24
N VAL A 125 -6.26 3.30 -2.75
CA VAL A 125 -5.16 2.75 -1.96
C VAL A 125 -3.84 3.22 -2.56
N LEU A 126 -2.97 3.72 -1.68
CA LEU A 126 -1.57 3.99 -1.96
C LEU A 126 -0.74 2.99 -1.16
N PHE A 127 0.08 2.20 -1.85
CA PHE A 127 1.09 1.34 -1.26
C PHE A 127 2.45 1.82 -1.72
N SER A 128 3.36 2.05 -0.78
CA SER A 128 4.72 2.49 -1.06
C SER A 128 5.70 1.55 -0.42
N LEU A 129 6.72 1.14 -1.16
CA LEU A 129 7.87 0.39 -0.66
C LEU A 129 9.18 1.04 -1.13
N ARG A 130 10.26 0.73 -0.43
CA ARG A 130 11.64 1.06 -0.80
C ARG A 130 12.44 -0.23 -0.91
#